data_AF-A0A1V4QZP8-F1
#
_entry.id   AF-A0A1V4QZP8-F1
#
_cell.length_a   1.000
_cell.length_b   1.000
_cell.length_c   1.000
_cell.angle_alpha   90.00
_cell.angle_beta   90.00
_cell.angle_gamma   90.00
#
_symmetry.space_group_name_H-M   'P 1'
#
loop_
_entity.id
_entity.type
_entity.pdbx_description
1 polymer ?
#
loop_
_entity_poly.entity_id
_entity_poly.type
_entity_poly.pdbx_seq_one_letter_code
_entity_poly.pdbx_strand_id
1 'polypeptide(L)'
;MRPVRKCGPPPKKDLPYENSTVLPEHGDIVYYHYRQPPTRQGEMVYDIGIYWDRGQGKLKQGWIPGSLFARIAGQEQIQALRREAGRLLLEGTGVVILRRKQ
;
A
#
# COMPACT_ATOMS: atom_id res chain seq x y z
N MET A 1 7.65 -8.66 16.38
CA MET A 1 6.90 -8.47 15.12
C MET A 1 5.49 -8.01 15.46
N ARG A 2 5.06 -6.80 15.07
CA ARG A 2 3.65 -6.40 15.23
C ARG A 2 2.83 -7.02 14.10
N PRO A 3 1.64 -7.58 14.37
CA PRO A 3 0.82 -8.19 13.33
C PRO A 3 0.40 -7.13 12.32
N VAL A 4 0.62 -7.41 11.03
CA VAL A 4 0.07 -6.61 9.93
C VAL A 4 -1.45 -6.76 10.03
N ARG A 5 -2.14 -5.71 10.48
CA ARG A 5 -3.62 -5.71 10.49
C ARG A 5 -4.08 -5.82 9.03
N LYS A 6 -4.82 -6.88 8.71
CA LYS A 6 -5.43 -7.10 7.39
C LYS A 6 -6.28 -5.88 7.03
N CYS A 7 -5.84 -5.11 6.03
CA CYS A 7 -6.58 -4.00 5.46
C CYS A 7 -7.65 -4.55 4.49
N GLY A 8 -8.71 -5.15 5.04
CA GLY A 8 -9.88 -5.62 4.27
C GLY A 8 -9.92 -7.12 3.97
N PRO A 9 -11.09 -7.63 3.52
CA PRO A 9 -11.25 -9.03 3.13
C PRO A 9 -10.43 -9.34 1.86
N PRO A 10 -9.97 -10.60 1.70
CA PRO A 10 -9.31 -11.01 0.46
C PRO A 10 -10.27 -10.82 -0.74
N PRO A 11 -9.73 -10.49 -1.93
CA PRO A 11 -10.56 -10.38 -3.13
C PRO A 11 -11.18 -11.74 -3.48
N LYS A 12 -12.33 -11.72 -4.16
CA LYS A 12 -12.98 -12.95 -4.67
C LYS A 12 -12.18 -13.63 -5.79
N LYS A 13 -11.30 -12.88 -6.46
CA LYS A 13 -10.43 -13.33 -7.54
C LYS A 13 -9.12 -12.54 -7.48
N ASP A 14 -8.00 -13.22 -7.64
CA ASP A 14 -6.69 -12.58 -7.78
C ASP A 14 -6.69 -11.68 -9.01
N LEU A 15 -6.27 -10.43 -8.83
CA LEU A 15 -6.03 -9.53 -9.93
C LEU A 15 -4.67 -9.87 -10.55
N PRO A 16 -4.55 -9.91 -11.89
CA PRO A 16 -3.23 -10.03 -12.50
C PRO A 16 -2.37 -8.81 -12.15
N TYR A 17 -1.05 -8.98 -12.17
CA TYR A 17 -0.15 -7.84 -12.11
C TYR A 17 -0.35 -6.96 -13.34
N GLU A 18 -0.58 -5.67 -13.10
CA GLU A 18 -0.76 -4.66 -14.13
C GLU A 18 -0.04 -3.39 -13.66
N ASN A 19 0.74 -2.77 -14.56
CA ASN A 19 1.53 -1.58 -14.24
C ASN A 19 2.37 -1.74 -12.94
N SER A 20 3.10 -2.84 -12.85
CA SER A 20 3.78 -3.23 -11.62
C SER A 20 4.97 -2.32 -11.29
N THR A 21 5.11 -1.94 -10.02
CA THR A 21 6.30 -1.24 -9.51
C THR A 21 6.82 -1.90 -8.24
N VAL A 22 8.14 -1.83 -8.07
CA VAL A 22 8.83 -2.13 -6.82
C VAL A 22 9.36 -0.86 -6.12
N LEU A 23 9.36 0.26 -6.83
CA LEU A 23 9.82 1.58 -6.38
C LEU A 23 8.68 2.58 -6.58
N PRO A 24 7.66 2.57 -5.71
CA PRO A 24 6.58 3.54 -5.78
C PRO A 24 7.09 4.96 -5.48
N GLU A 25 6.49 5.94 -6.16
CA GLU A 25 6.75 7.35 -5.96
C GLU A 25 5.76 7.99 -4.97
N HIS A 26 6.02 9.24 -4.62
CA HIS A 26 5.07 10.00 -3.80
C HIS A 26 3.71 10.14 -4.54
N GLY A 27 2.63 9.91 -3.80
CA GLY A 27 1.26 9.91 -4.30
C GLY A 27 0.79 8.58 -4.87
N ASP A 28 1.67 7.59 -5.05
CA ASP A 28 1.28 6.30 -5.60
C ASP A 28 0.40 5.48 -4.65
N ILE A 29 -0.60 4.82 -5.23
CA ILE A 29 -1.45 3.85 -4.54
C ILE A 29 -1.26 2.50 -5.22
N VAL A 30 -0.70 1.56 -4.47
CA VAL A 30 -0.23 0.28 -4.97
C VAL A 30 -1.00 -0.85 -4.31
N TYR A 31 -1.52 -1.76 -5.13
CA TYR A 31 -2.13 -2.99 -4.67
C TYR A 31 -1.09 -4.11 -4.64
N TYR A 32 -0.96 -4.77 -3.50
CA TYR A 32 -0.07 -5.90 -3.30
C TYR A 32 -0.86 -7.17 -3.08
N HIS A 33 -0.39 -8.25 -3.69
CA HIS A 33 -0.74 -9.61 -3.33
C HIS A 33 0.54 -10.46 -3.33
N TYR A 34 0.88 -11.07 -2.19
CA TYR A 34 2.12 -11.84 -2.01
C TYR A 34 1.98 -12.87 -0.90
N ARG A 35 2.83 -13.91 -0.88
CA ARG A 35 2.84 -14.91 0.19
C ARG A 35 3.72 -14.50 1.37
N GLN A 36 3.22 -14.66 2.59
CA GLN A 36 3.99 -14.45 3.82
C GLN A 36 3.86 -15.67 4.76
N PRO A 37 4.97 -16.35 5.14
CA PRO A 37 6.34 -16.18 4.60
C PRO A 37 6.41 -16.48 3.08
N PRO A 38 7.50 -16.11 2.37
CA PRO A 38 7.64 -16.32 0.92
C PRO A 38 7.93 -17.79 0.57
N THR A 39 7.05 -18.68 1.02
CA THR A 39 7.13 -20.14 0.80
C THR A 39 5.83 -20.63 0.18
N ARG A 40 5.81 -21.87 -0.31
CA ARG A 40 4.60 -22.49 -0.88
C ARG A 40 3.48 -22.63 0.18
N GLN A 41 3.85 -22.76 1.45
CA GLN A 41 2.95 -22.85 2.59
C GLN A 41 2.53 -21.48 3.14
N GLY A 42 3.14 -20.39 2.67
CA GLY A 42 2.80 -19.04 3.08
C GLY A 42 1.39 -18.64 2.68
N GLU A 43 0.72 -17.87 3.54
CA GLU A 43 -0.62 -17.35 3.27
C GLU A 43 -0.57 -16.20 2.27
N MET A 44 -1.58 -16.12 1.39
CA MET A 44 -1.72 -14.96 0.51
C MET A 44 -2.15 -13.75 1.33
N VAL A 45 -1.32 -12.72 1.30
CA VAL A 45 -1.55 -11.42 1.91
C VAL A 45 -1.97 -10.46 0.80
N TYR A 46 -3.05 -9.74 1.03
CA TYR A 46 -3.52 -8.65 0.18
C TYR A 46 -3.39 -7.35 0.94
N ASP A 47 -2.79 -6.34 0.32
CA ASP A 47 -2.46 -5.08 0.98
C ASP A 47 -2.57 -3.90 0.00
N ILE A 48 -2.81 -2.71 0.55
CA ILE A 48 -2.83 -1.46 -0.22
C ILE A 48 -1.79 -0.54 0.39
N GLY A 49 -0.74 -0.25 -0.38
CA GLY A 49 0.25 0.76 -0.04
C GLY A 49 -0.18 2.13 -0.54
N ILE A 50 -0.19 3.13 0.35
CA ILE A 50 -0.34 4.54 -0.01
C ILE A 50 0.98 5.22 0.30
N TYR A 51 1.65 5.75 -0.72
CA TYR A 51 3.01 6.30 -0.60
C TYR A 51 2.94 7.83 -0.55
N TRP A 52 3.36 8.44 0.56
CA TRP A 52 3.30 9.90 0.76
C TRP A 52 4.64 10.61 0.53
N ASP A 53 5.73 9.85 0.45
CA ASP A 53 7.09 10.35 0.23
C ASP A 53 7.93 9.37 -0.61
N ARG A 54 9.10 9.82 -1.08
CA ARG A 54 10.04 9.03 -1.89
C ARG A 54 10.86 8.06 -1.04
N GLY A 55 11.44 7.04 -1.69
CA GLY A 55 12.34 6.07 -1.05
C GLY A 55 11.65 5.07 -0.13
N GLN A 56 10.32 5.05 -0.12
CA GLN A 56 9.50 4.13 0.65
C GLN A 56 9.16 2.90 -0.21
N GLY A 57 9.19 1.71 0.38
CA GLY A 57 8.89 0.46 -0.32
C GLY A 57 8.92 -0.74 0.63
N LYS A 58 8.47 -1.91 0.17
CA LYS A 58 8.55 -3.17 0.95
C LYS A 58 9.95 -3.81 0.89
N LEU A 59 11.00 -3.00 0.82
CA LEU A 59 12.39 -3.43 0.60
C LEU A 59 12.90 -4.39 1.69
N LYS A 60 12.43 -4.25 2.93
CA LYS A 60 12.78 -5.17 4.04
C LYS A 60 12.30 -6.60 3.79
N GLN A 61 11.28 -6.78 2.96
CA GLN A 61 10.74 -8.08 2.58
C GLN A 61 11.27 -8.55 1.20
N GLY A 62 12.21 -7.82 0.60
CA GLY A 62 12.74 -8.06 -0.73
C GLY A 62 12.00 -7.31 -1.84
N TRP A 63 12.20 -7.74 -3.08
CA TRP A 63 11.49 -7.19 -4.24
C TRP A 63 10.06 -7.75 -4.28
N ILE A 64 9.11 -7.01 -3.70
CA ILE A 64 7.68 -7.32 -3.80
C ILE A 64 7.07 -6.34 -4.82
N PRO A 65 6.78 -6.79 -6.05
CA PRO A 65 6.06 -5.97 -7.01
C PRO A 65 4.61 -5.80 -6.57
N GLY A 66 4.06 -4.61 -6.78
CA GLY A 66 2.63 -4.34 -6.62
C GLY A 66 2.09 -3.59 -7.82
N SER A 67 0.79 -3.75 -8.09
CA SER A 67 0.10 -3.10 -9.19
C SER A 67 -0.20 -1.64 -8.84
N LEU A 68 0.41 -0.70 -9.55
CA LEU A 68 0.11 0.73 -9.42
C LEU A 68 -1.22 1.02 -10.13
N PHE A 69 -2.30 1.21 -9.35
CA PHE A 69 -3.65 1.36 -9.90
C PHE A 69 -4.23 2.77 -9.77
N ALA A 70 -3.63 3.61 -8.92
CA ALA A 70 -4.04 5.00 -8.78
C ALA A 70 -2.88 5.88 -8.29
N ARG A 71 -3.01 7.18 -8.54
CA ARG A 71 -2.13 8.21 -7.99
C ARG A 71 -2.98 9.35 -7.42
N ILE A 72 -2.57 9.86 -6.27
CA ILE A 72 -3.19 11.05 -5.67
C ILE A 72 -2.87 12.25 -6.56
N ALA A 73 -3.91 12.88 -7.06
CA ALA A 73 -3.80 14.10 -7.85
C ALA A 73 -3.99 15.33 -6.94
N GLY A 74 -3.21 16.38 -7.23
CA GLY A 74 -3.32 17.67 -6.55
C GLY A 74 -2.34 17.83 -5.38
N GLN A 75 -1.68 18.99 -5.35
CA GLN A 75 -0.69 19.32 -4.33
C GLN A 75 -1.33 19.39 -2.93
N GLU A 76 -2.56 19.90 -2.82
CA GLU A 76 -3.30 20.00 -1.56
C GLU A 76 -3.53 18.61 -0.93
N GLN A 77 -4.00 17.64 -1.72
CA GLN A 77 -4.26 16.27 -1.27
C GLN A 77 -2.97 15.56 -0.86
N ILE A 78 -1.87 15.79 -1.59
CA ILE A 78 -0.54 15.25 -1.23
C ILE A 78 -0.08 15.83 0.12
N GLN A 79 -0.26 17.14 0.35
CA GLN A 79 0.11 17.75 1.64
C GLN A 79 -0.78 17.27 2.79
N ALA A 80 -2.09 17.07 2.53
CA ALA A 80 -2.99 16.47 3.50
C ALA A 80 -2.56 15.04 3.88
N LEU A 81 -2.23 14.21 2.89
CA LEU A 81 -1.71 12.86 3.13
C LEU A 81 -0.40 12.89 3.92
N ARG A 82 0.53 13.79 3.59
CA ARG A 82 1.81 13.91 4.31
C ARG A 82 1.62 14.28 5.78
N ARG A 83 0.73 15.22 6.08
CA ARG A 83 0.40 15.59 7.47
C ARG A 83 -0.18 14.41 8.23
N GLU A 84 -1.11 13.70 7.62
CA GLU A 84 -1.74 12.54 8.24
C GLU A 84 -0.72 11.41 8.43
N ALA A 85 0.12 11.12 7.45
CA ALA A 85 1.19 10.13 7.59
C ALA A 85 2.19 10.51 8.70
N GLY A 86 2.56 11.79 8.81
CA GLY A 86 3.39 12.29 9.91
C GLY A 86 2.76 12.07 11.29
N ARG A 87 1.45 12.33 11.42
CA ARG A 87 0.66 12.02 12.62
C ARG A 87 0.68 10.52 12.93
N LEU A 88 0.45 9.68 11.92
CA LEU A 88 0.44 8.21 12.05
C LEU A 88 1.80 7.63 12.43
N LEU A 89 2.91 8.25 12.05
CA LEU A 89 4.25 7.81 12.48
C LEU A 89 4.45 8.00 14.00
N LEU A 90 3.78 8.99 14.60
CA LEU A 90 3.85 9.26 16.04
C LEU A 90 2.82 8.44 16.82
N GLU A 91 1.57 8.40 16.33
CA GLU A 91 0.43 7.81 17.02
C GLU A 91 0.18 6.33 16.66
N GLY A 92 0.83 5.84 15.60
CA GLY A 92 0.85 4.46 15.16
C GLY A 92 -0.28 4.06 14.20
N THR A 93 -1.53 4.42 14.49
CA THR A 93 -2.68 3.96 13.68
C THR A 93 -3.73 5.05 13.46
N GLY A 94 -4.42 4.96 12.31
CA GLY A 94 -5.57 5.81 11.99
C GLY A 94 -6.32 5.26 10.79
N VAL A 95 -7.28 6.04 10.31
CA VAL A 95 -8.25 5.59 9.29
C VAL A 95 -8.17 6.49 8.08
N VAL A 96 -7.90 5.89 6.92
CA VAL A 96 -7.99 6.55 5.61
C VAL A 96 -9.16 5.93 4.86
N ILE A 97 -10.07 6.77 4.35
CA ILE A 97 -11.24 6.32 3.60
C ILE A 97 -11.02 6.62 2.13
N LEU A 98 -10.93 5.57 1.31
CA LEU A 98 -10.95 5.67 -0.15
C LEU A 98 -12.40 5.60 -0.64
N ARG A 99 -12.82 6.60 -1.44
CA ARG A 99 -14.17 6.66 -2.03
C ARG A 99 -14.08 6.88 -3.53
N ARG A 100 -15.05 6.35 -4.28
CA ARG A 100 -15.19 6.69 -5.70
C ARG A 100 -15.55 8.18 -5.82
N LYS A 101 -14.88 8.88 -6.73
CA LYS A 101 -15.26 10.23 -7.13
C LYS A 101 -16.64 10.13 -7.81
N GLN A 102 -17.58 10.97 -7.40
CA GLN A 102 -18.88 11.11 -8.06
C GLN A 102 -18.72 11.80 -9.41
#